data_AF-A0A1Q6LNA9-F1
#
_entry.id   AF-A0A1Q6LNA9-F1
#
_cell.length_a   1.000
_cell.length_b   1.000
_cell.length_c   1.000
_cell.angle_alpha   90.00
_cell.angle_beta   90.00
_cell.angle_gamma   90.00
#
_symmetry.space_group_name_H-M   'P 1'
#
loop_
_entity.id
_entity.type
_entity.pdbx_description
1 polymer ?
#
loop_
_entity_poly.entity_id
_entity_poly.type
_entity_poly.pdbx_seq_one_letter_code
_entity_poly.pdbx_strand_id
1 'polypeptide(L)'
;MPGGEPVQALEQIDPSENYAGTPLEGLDAYQRQLKRFDIKVSGIGSDTVSKFFQTSDSAALFPEYVSRAVRQGMEQADVLQKIVATTTVIDGMDYRAIESVENGERLTAAEVAEGASLPTTTVQVKDTLTEMHKRGRMLVASYEAVKFQKLDLFTVTLRQIGNCIAEGQLLDAYAALIGVHDSGITLEGGLTYAGLVDLWNAFEGFNMTTLLVSARDTASILKMTEMQDAIAGNDFHATGRVVTPLGAELIKHKMFPDNTILALDRTCALEKVQAGDVVTDFDKLIDRQLERASITAIAGFSPIFSGAVQMLTHA
;
A
#
# COMPACT_ATOMS: atom_id res chain seq x y z
N MET A 1 -1.20 23.71 17.52
CA MET A 1 -2.45 22.98 17.82
C MET A 1 -2.13 21.51 17.71
N PRO A 2 -2.61 20.63 18.62
CA PRO A 2 -2.36 19.20 18.48
C PRO A 2 -3.02 18.73 17.19
N GLY A 3 -2.26 18.01 16.37
CA GLY A 3 -2.61 17.61 15.00
C GLY A 3 -3.66 16.51 14.95
N GLY A 4 -4.89 16.82 15.33
CA GLY A 4 -6.05 16.00 14.96
C GLY A 4 -6.33 16.14 13.47
N GLU A 5 -6.74 15.05 12.82
CA GLU A 5 -7.15 15.08 11.42
C GLU A 5 -8.27 16.11 11.21
N PRO A 6 -8.22 16.94 10.15
CA PRO A 6 -9.22 17.99 9.91
C PRO A 6 -10.66 17.47 9.92
N VAL A 7 -10.88 16.24 9.47
CA VAL A 7 -12.19 15.57 9.48
C VAL A 7 -12.68 15.29 10.90
N GLN A 8 -11.81 14.83 11.80
CA GLN A 8 -12.19 14.56 13.19
C GLN A 8 -12.57 15.86 13.91
N ALA A 9 -11.86 16.95 13.64
CA ALA A 9 -12.21 18.27 14.15
C ALA A 9 -13.55 18.76 13.57
N LEU A 10 -13.81 18.52 12.27
CA LEU A 10 -15.08 18.86 11.64
C LEU A 10 -16.24 18.00 12.17
N GLU A 11 -16.02 16.72 12.43
CA GLU A 11 -17.03 15.79 12.95
C GLU A 11 -17.39 16.10 14.41
N GLN A 12 -16.46 16.63 15.21
CA GLN A 12 -16.74 17.13 16.55
C GLN A 12 -17.65 18.37 16.55
N ILE A 13 -17.48 19.24 15.54
CA ILE A 13 -18.26 20.48 15.39
C ILE A 13 -19.61 20.19 14.72
N ASP A 14 -19.63 19.23 13.80
CA ASP A 14 -20.78 18.86 12.98
C ASP A 14 -20.97 17.34 12.95
N PRO A 15 -21.52 16.72 14.02
CA PRO A 15 -21.67 15.27 14.11
C PRO A 15 -22.67 14.68 13.11
N SER A 16 -22.31 13.55 12.48
CA SER A 16 -23.15 12.87 11.48
C SER A 16 -24.44 12.30 12.05
N GLU A 17 -24.49 11.99 13.34
CA GLU A 17 -25.71 11.54 14.03
C GLU A 17 -26.86 12.55 13.91
N ASN A 18 -26.55 13.85 13.82
CA ASN A 18 -27.53 14.92 13.69
C ASN A 18 -28.26 14.92 12.33
N TYR A 19 -27.79 14.14 11.36
CA TYR A 19 -28.29 14.13 9.99
C TYR A 19 -29.02 12.85 9.58
N ALA A 20 -29.23 11.92 10.51
CA ALA A 20 -30.02 10.71 10.28
C ALA A 20 -31.45 11.06 9.81
N GLY A 21 -31.92 10.46 8.72
CA GLY A 21 -33.22 10.75 8.11
C GLY A 21 -33.31 12.06 7.32
N THR A 22 -32.19 12.76 7.11
CA THR A 22 -32.15 14.00 6.30
C THR A 22 -31.59 13.73 4.89
N PRO A 23 -31.77 14.64 3.91
CA PRO A 23 -31.10 14.54 2.60
C PRO A 23 -29.56 14.64 2.64
N LEU A 24 -28.98 14.85 3.83
CA LEU A 24 -27.54 14.90 4.08
C LEU A 24 -27.05 13.64 4.81
N GLU A 25 -27.93 12.67 5.05
CA GLU A 25 -27.57 11.35 5.56
C GLU A 25 -26.58 10.66 4.61
N GLY A 26 -25.55 10.03 5.18
CA GLY A 26 -24.49 9.35 4.42
C GLY A 26 -23.37 10.27 3.91
N LEU A 27 -23.45 11.59 4.10
CA LEU A 27 -22.34 12.51 3.85
C LEU A 27 -21.52 12.71 5.13
N ASP A 28 -20.19 12.68 5.01
CA ASP A 28 -19.30 13.06 6.12
C ASP A 28 -19.28 14.58 6.35
N ALA A 29 -18.75 15.03 7.50
CA ALA A 29 -18.70 16.45 7.85
C ALA A 29 -18.00 17.30 6.77
N TYR A 30 -16.96 16.77 6.12
CA TYR A 30 -16.25 17.47 5.05
C TYR A 30 -17.12 17.67 3.79
N GLN A 31 -17.80 16.62 3.32
CA GLN A 31 -18.71 16.65 2.19
C GLN A 31 -19.91 17.57 2.47
N ARG A 32 -20.40 17.61 3.71
CA ARG A 32 -21.40 18.59 4.14
C ARG A 32 -20.90 20.02 3.99
N GLN A 33 -19.66 20.32 4.41
CA GLN A 33 -19.07 21.65 4.20
C GLN A 33 -18.87 21.97 2.71
N LEU A 34 -18.40 21.03 1.88
CA LEU A 34 -18.32 21.24 0.43
C LEU A 34 -19.68 21.62 -0.17
N LYS A 35 -20.75 20.94 0.25
CA LYS A 35 -22.12 21.24 -0.21
C LYS A 35 -22.61 22.59 0.28
N ARG A 36 -22.28 22.98 1.52
CA ARG A 36 -22.59 24.31 2.10
C ARG A 36 -21.99 25.46 1.28
N PHE A 37 -20.75 25.29 0.81
CA PHE A 37 -20.06 26.29 -0.01
C PHE A 37 -20.27 26.10 -1.53
N ASP A 38 -21.13 25.15 -1.94
CA ASP A 38 -21.37 24.76 -3.35
C ASP A 38 -20.06 24.52 -4.12
N ILE A 39 -19.15 23.72 -3.53
CA ILE A 39 -17.88 23.34 -4.15
C ILE A 39 -17.99 21.93 -4.74
N LYS A 40 -17.92 21.84 -6.07
CA LYS A 40 -17.97 20.57 -6.81
C LYS A 40 -16.57 20.11 -7.15
N VAL A 41 -16.07 19.17 -6.36
CA VAL A 41 -14.71 18.63 -6.50
C VAL A 41 -14.56 17.64 -7.67
N SER A 42 -15.65 17.09 -8.21
CA SER A 42 -15.59 16.17 -9.35
C SER A 42 -16.79 16.22 -10.29
N GLY A 43 -16.59 15.71 -11.52
CA GLY A 43 -17.63 15.52 -12.54
C GLY A 43 -17.72 16.66 -13.57
N ILE A 44 -18.64 16.55 -14.53
CA ILE A 44 -18.79 17.50 -15.67
C ILE A 44 -18.94 18.97 -15.19
N GLY A 45 -19.56 19.15 -14.02
CA GLY A 45 -19.75 20.44 -13.37
C GLY A 45 -18.67 20.81 -12.35
N SER A 46 -17.49 20.21 -12.37
CA SER A 46 -16.44 20.48 -11.39
C SER A 46 -16.01 21.94 -11.41
N ASP A 47 -15.79 22.47 -10.21
CA ASP A 47 -15.37 23.85 -10.03
C ASP A 47 -13.87 24.02 -10.28
N THR A 48 -13.42 25.27 -10.30
CA THR A 48 -12.00 25.60 -10.31
C THR A 48 -11.44 25.65 -8.89
N VAL A 49 -10.12 25.50 -8.74
CA VAL A 49 -9.44 25.63 -7.43
C VAL A 49 -9.76 26.96 -6.74
N SER A 50 -9.95 28.05 -7.51
CA SER A 50 -10.33 29.36 -6.99
C SER A 50 -11.58 29.37 -6.10
N LYS A 51 -12.49 28.39 -6.28
CA LYS A 51 -13.73 28.26 -5.52
C LYS A 51 -13.47 28.06 -4.03
N PHE A 52 -12.42 27.34 -3.65
CA PHE A 52 -12.00 27.17 -2.26
C PHE A 52 -11.59 28.50 -1.60
N PHE A 53 -11.07 29.44 -2.38
CA PHE A 53 -10.51 30.69 -1.86
C PHE A 53 -11.45 31.88 -1.99
N GLN A 54 -12.74 31.64 -2.24
CA GLN A 54 -13.75 32.72 -2.26
C GLN A 54 -14.04 33.29 -0.87
N THR A 55 -13.92 32.46 0.18
CA THR A 55 -14.12 32.86 1.58
C THR A 55 -13.01 32.27 2.46
N SER A 56 -12.75 32.90 3.60
CA SER A 56 -11.78 32.37 4.57
C SER A 56 -12.20 31.01 5.12
N ASP A 57 -13.51 30.80 5.32
CA ASP A 57 -14.05 29.54 5.85
C ASP A 57 -13.92 28.40 4.85
N SER A 58 -14.17 28.65 3.56
CA SER A 58 -13.98 27.64 2.50
C SER A 58 -12.51 27.30 2.25
N ALA A 59 -11.58 28.24 2.49
CA ALA A 59 -10.16 28.02 2.26
C ALA A 59 -9.57 26.97 3.21
N ALA A 60 -10.16 26.81 4.40
CA ALA A 60 -9.78 25.77 5.36
C ALA A 60 -10.07 24.34 4.86
N LEU A 61 -10.92 24.17 3.84
CA LEU A 61 -11.27 22.86 3.26
C LEU A 61 -10.27 22.39 2.20
N PHE A 62 -9.40 23.28 1.73
CA PHE A 62 -8.45 22.95 0.65
C PHE A 62 -7.35 21.97 1.07
N PRO A 63 -6.74 22.08 2.27
CA PRO A 63 -5.80 21.07 2.74
C PRO A 63 -6.38 19.66 2.78
N GLU A 64 -7.58 19.52 3.32
CA GLU A 64 -8.27 18.23 3.41
C GLU A 64 -8.64 17.67 2.02
N TYR A 65 -9.04 18.55 1.09
CA TYR A 65 -9.23 18.15 -0.32
C TYR A 65 -7.97 17.49 -0.88
N VAL A 66 -6.81 18.11 -0.67
CA VAL A 66 -5.52 17.60 -1.17
C VAL A 66 -5.18 16.27 -0.52
N SER A 67 -5.25 16.18 0.81
CA SER A 67 -4.96 14.94 1.54
C SER A 67 -5.86 13.79 1.09
N ARG A 68 -7.17 14.02 0.90
CA ARG A 68 -8.11 13.02 0.38
C ARG A 68 -7.79 12.58 -1.03
N ALA A 69 -7.50 13.51 -1.93
CA ALA A 69 -7.16 13.19 -3.32
C ALA A 69 -5.87 12.35 -3.42
N VAL A 70 -4.87 12.65 -2.58
CA VAL A 70 -3.64 11.87 -2.48
C VAL A 70 -3.92 10.50 -1.87
N ARG A 71 -4.64 10.42 -0.75
CA ARG A 71 -4.99 9.16 -0.09
C ARG A 71 -5.71 8.22 -1.05
N GLN A 72 -6.67 8.74 -1.79
CA GLN A 72 -7.35 7.98 -2.84
C GLN A 72 -6.38 7.49 -3.93
N GLY A 73 -5.40 8.30 -4.31
CA GLY A 73 -4.35 7.89 -5.24
C GLY A 73 -3.45 6.79 -4.69
N MET A 74 -3.14 6.84 -3.39
CA MET A 74 -2.43 5.78 -2.69
C MET A 74 -3.25 4.49 -2.68
N GLU A 75 -4.50 4.54 -2.24
CA GLU A 75 -5.42 3.38 -2.17
C GLU A 75 -5.65 2.73 -3.55
N GLN A 76 -5.82 3.53 -4.61
CA GLN A 76 -6.00 3.01 -5.97
C GLN A 76 -4.77 2.28 -6.50
N ALA A 77 -3.59 2.71 -6.07
CA ALA A 77 -2.32 2.10 -6.42
C ALA A 77 -1.85 1.07 -5.38
N ASP A 78 -2.60 0.86 -4.29
CA ASP A 78 -2.14 0.13 -3.12
C ASP A 78 -2.14 -1.38 -3.37
N VAL A 79 -1.04 -1.86 -3.93
CA VAL A 79 -0.70 -3.29 -4.00
C VAL A 79 -0.18 -3.83 -2.67
N LEU A 80 0.13 -3.00 -1.66
CA LEU A 80 0.63 -3.49 -0.38
C LEU A 80 -0.40 -4.33 0.36
N GLN A 81 -1.70 -4.05 0.19
CA GLN A 81 -2.78 -4.89 0.76
C GLN A 81 -2.73 -6.35 0.29
N LYS A 82 -2.02 -6.63 -0.82
CA LYS A 82 -1.85 -7.98 -1.38
C LYS A 82 -0.58 -8.67 -0.88
N ILE A 83 0.22 -7.98 -0.08
CA ILE A 83 1.53 -8.44 0.42
C ILE A 83 1.57 -8.40 1.96
N VAL A 84 0.88 -7.43 2.56
CA VAL A 84 0.86 -7.17 4.00
C VAL A 84 -0.20 -8.01 4.69
N ALA A 85 0.21 -8.69 5.76
CA ALA A 85 -0.65 -9.48 6.63
C ALA A 85 -1.44 -8.61 7.62
N THR A 86 -0.76 -7.62 8.21
CA THR A 86 -1.36 -6.72 9.19
C THR A 86 -0.71 -5.34 9.14
N THR A 87 -1.48 -4.31 9.53
CA THR A 87 -0.99 -2.93 9.64
C THR A 87 -1.08 -2.45 11.08
N THR A 88 0.05 -2.03 11.64
CA THR A 88 0.18 -1.49 12.99
C THR A 88 0.36 0.01 12.91
N VAL A 89 -0.48 0.78 13.62
CA VAL A 89 -0.38 2.24 13.68
C VAL A 89 0.35 2.63 14.95
N ILE A 90 1.37 3.47 14.82
CA ILE A 90 2.19 3.94 15.93
C ILE A 90 2.27 5.48 15.97
N ASP A 91 2.43 6.03 17.17
CA ASP A 91 2.63 7.46 17.39
C ASP A 91 4.11 7.86 17.54
N GLY A 92 5.03 6.90 17.40
CA GLY A 92 6.47 7.06 17.56
C GLY A 92 7.27 6.64 16.32
N MET A 93 8.58 6.92 16.32
CA MET A 93 9.49 6.49 15.24
C MET A 93 10.15 5.14 15.51
N ASP A 94 10.22 4.73 16.78
CA ASP A 94 10.85 3.49 17.19
C ASP A 94 9.78 2.41 17.38
N TYR A 95 9.84 1.36 16.58
CA TYR A 95 8.98 0.18 16.73
C TYR A 95 9.79 -1.09 16.56
N ARG A 96 9.53 -2.04 17.45
CA ARG A 96 10.08 -3.39 17.36
C ARG A 96 8.92 -4.35 17.12
N ALA A 97 8.97 -5.01 15.97
CA ALA A 97 7.99 -6.04 15.63
C ALA A 97 8.14 -7.25 16.55
N ILE A 98 7.09 -8.05 16.64
CA ILE A 98 7.15 -9.36 17.26
C ILE A 98 7.63 -10.39 16.24
N GLU A 99 8.33 -11.41 16.72
CA GLU A 99 8.66 -12.60 15.96
C GLU A 99 8.28 -13.85 16.74
N SER A 100 7.93 -14.90 16.01
CA SER A 100 7.75 -16.23 16.57
C SER A 100 9.05 -17.00 16.36
N VAL A 101 9.71 -17.37 17.44
CA VAL A 101 10.93 -18.18 17.39
C VAL A 101 10.53 -19.65 17.49
N GLU A 102 10.78 -20.40 16.41
CA GLU A 102 10.65 -21.86 16.40
C GLU A 102 11.94 -22.47 16.98
N ASN A 103 11.86 -23.06 18.18
CA ASN A 103 12.99 -23.76 18.81
C ASN A 103 13.21 -25.15 18.16
N GLY A 104 13.45 -25.20 16.85
CA GLY A 104 13.82 -26.41 16.10
C GLY A 104 12.70 -27.42 15.83
N GLU A 105 11.55 -27.32 16.52
CA GLU A 105 10.31 -28.00 16.12
C GLU A 105 9.38 -26.96 15.49
N ARG A 106 9.16 -27.09 14.17
CA ARG A 106 8.17 -26.33 13.41
C ARG A 106 6.82 -26.43 14.12
N LEU A 107 5.95 -25.41 14.00
CA LEU A 107 4.57 -25.38 14.50
C LEU A 107 3.75 -26.61 14.05
N THR A 108 3.99 -27.72 14.72
CA THR A 108 3.37 -29.01 14.45
C THR A 108 2.61 -29.38 15.71
N ALA A 109 1.31 -29.62 15.54
CA ALA A 109 0.50 -30.20 16.60
C ALA A 109 0.88 -31.68 16.71
N ALA A 110 2.04 -31.94 17.31
CA ALA A 110 2.50 -33.29 17.55
C ALA A 110 1.51 -34.01 18.47
N GLU A 111 1.23 -35.28 18.20
CA GLU A 111 0.47 -36.12 19.12
C GLU A 111 1.33 -36.35 20.37
N VAL A 112 0.86 -35.83 21.51
CA VAL A 112 1.59 -35.89 22.77
C VAL A 112 1.00 -36.99 23.64
N ALA A 113 1.83 -37.95 24.03
CA ALA A 113 1.42 -39.02 24.94
C ALA A 113 1.03 -38.44 26.32
N GLU A 114 0.17 -39.16 27.05
CA GLU A 114 -0.28 -38.75 28.38
C GLU A 114 0.94 -38.53 29.31
N GLY A 115 1.13 -37.29 29.79
CA GLY A 115 2.22 -36.89 30.67
C GLY A 115 3.45 -36.28 29.99
N ALA A 116 3.51 -36.23 28.65
CA ALA A 116 4.58 -35.53 27.93
C ALA A 116 4.30 -34.02 27.81
N SER A 117 5.36 -33.22 27.70
CA SER A 117 5.28 -31.77 27.55
C SER A 117 4.78 -31.38 26.15
N LEU A 118 3.84 -30.44 26.09
CA LEU A 118 3.35 -29.88 24.83
C LEU A 118 4.45 -29.05 24.13
N PRO A 119 4.51 -29.07 22.80
CA PRO A 119 5.38 -28.17 22.05
C PRO A 119 5.03 -26.71 22.38
N THR A 120 6.05 -25.89 22.60
CA THR A 120 5.88 -24.49 23.04
C THR A 120 6.36 -23.54 21.95
N THR A 121 5.48 -22.62 21.53
CA THR A 121 5.83 -21.51 20.65
C THR A 121 6.18 -20.30 21.50
N THR A 122 7.35 -19.72 21.27
CA THR A 122 7.76 -18.50 22.00
C THR A 122 7.64 -17.29 21.08
N VAL A 123 6.81 -16.33 21.49
CA VAL A 123 6.69 -15.02 20.83
C VAL A 123 7.59 -14.04 21.57
N GLN A 124 8.49 -13.38 20.86
CA GLN A 124 9.41 -12.39 21.41
C GLN A 124 9.40 -11.12 20.58
N VAL A 125 9.94 -10.04 21.14
CA VAL A 125 10.15 -8.78 20.42
C VAL A 125 11.49 -8.88 19.70
N LYS A 126 11.55 -8.49 18.42
CA LYS A 126 12.80 -8.47 17.67
C LYS A 126 13.86 -7.59 18.34
N ASP A 127 15.11 -8.01 18.20
CA ASP A 127 16.26 -7.19 18.61
C ASP A 127 16.46 -5.97 17.69
N THR A 128 16.05 -6.09 16.43
CA THR A 128 16.15 -5.03 15.42
C THR A 128 14.92 -4.12 15.42
N LEU A 129 15.17 -2.82 15.23
CA LEU A 129 14.11 -1.84 14.99
C LEU A 129 13.59 -1.98 13.57
N THR A 130 12.28 -1.78 13.38
CA THR A 130 11.70 -1.65 12.05
C THR A 130 12.11 -0.31 11.47
N GLU A 131 12.78 -0.31 10.31
CA GLU A 131 13.20 0.93 9.67
C GLU A 131 11.98 1.65 9.08
N MET A 132 11.76 2.88 9.52
CA MET A 132 10.64 3.73 9.07
C MET A 132 11.12 4.67 7.98
N HIS A 133 10.49 4.61 6.80
CA HIS A 133 10.83 5.46 5.66
C HIS A 133 9.79 6.56 5.48
N LYS A 134 10.26 7.82 5.47
CA LYS A 134 9.44 8.98 5.10
C LYS A 134 9.44 9.14 3.58
N ARG A 135 8.33 8.80 2.94
CA ARG A 135 8.10 8.96 1.50
C ARG A 135 7.20 10.16 1.24
N GLY A 136 7.52 10.99 0.27
CA GLY A 136 6.71 12.15 -0.02
C GLY A 136 7.14 12.91 -1.25
N ARG A 137 6.30 13.85 -1.67
CA ARG A 137 6.54 14.68 -2.84
C ARG A 137 6.04 16.08 -2.60
N MET A 138 6.81 17.04 -3.10
CA MET A 138 6.46 18.45 -3.04
C MET A 138 5.66 18.83 -4.28
N LEU A 139 4.46 19.37 -4.07
CA LEU A 139 3.71 20.06 -5.10
C LEU A 139 4.14 21.52 -5.10
N VAL A 140 4.72 21.97 -6.21
CA VAL A 140 5.13 23.37 -6.41
C VAL A 140 4.40 23.91 -7.62
N ALA A 141 3.54 24.89 -7.40
CA ALA A 141 2.87 25.60 -8.48
C ALA A 141 2.62 27.06 -8.08
N SER A 142 2.58 27.96 -9.07
CA SER A 142 2.12 29.32 -8.80
C SER A 142 0.62 29.30 -8.57
N TYR A 143 0.15 30.15 -7.66
CA TYR A 143 -1.28 30.28 -7.41
C TYR A 143 -2.05 30.60 -8.69
N GLU A 144 -1.53 31.49 -9.54
CA GLU A 144 -2.14 31.84 -10.82
C GLU A 144 -2.30 30.65 -11.77
N ALA A 145 -1.32 29.73 -11.79
CA ALA A 145 -1.36 28.56 -12.66
C ALA A 145 -2.43 27.55 -12.25
N VAL A 146 -2.70 27.43 -10.94
CA VAL A 146 -3.62 26.42 -10.38
C VAL A 146 -5.03 26.98 -10.16
N LYS A 147 -5.16 28.27 -9.85
CA LYS A 147 -6.42 28.94 -9.49
C LYS A 147 -7.55 28.64 -10.46
N PHE A 148 -7.28 28.70 -11.77
CA PHE A 148 -8.29 28.52 -12.81
C PHE A 148 -8.39 27.09 -13.35
N GLN A 149 -7.58 26.16 -12.83
CA GLN A 149 -7.66 24.75 -13.21
C GLN A 149 -8.89 24.12 -12.59
N LYS A 150 -9.51 23.22 -13.35
CA LYS A 150 -10.60 22.38 -12.87
C LYS A 150 -10.11 21.43 -11.80
N LEU A 151 -10.91 21.25 -10.75
CA LEU A 151 -10.61 20.37 -9.63
C LEU A 151 -10.43 18.92 -10.08
N ASP A 152 -11.16 18.44 -11.08
CA ASP A 152 -10.95 17.11 -11.66
C ASP A 152 -9.52 16.90 -12.18
N LEU A 153 -9.04 17.82 -13.03
CA LEU A 153 -7.69 17.73 -13.60
C LEU A 153 -6.63 17.83 -12.51
N PHE A 154 -6.86 18.70 -11.53
CA PHE A 154 -5.96 18.84 -10.41
C PHE A 154 -5.94 17.58 -9.53
N THR A 155 -7.11 16.96 -9.30
CA THR A 155 -7.26 15.68 -8.59
C THR A 155 -6.44 14.57 -9.26
N VAL A 156 -6.43 14.48 -10.59
CA VAL A 156 -5.60 13.50 -11.30
C VAL A 156 -4.12 13.64 -10.94
N THR A 157 -3.62 14.88 -10.87
CA THR A 157 -2.23 15.16 -10.48
C THR A 157 -1.95 14.74 -9.04
N LEU A 158 -2.87 15.04 -8.11
CA LEU A 158 -2.77 14.66 -6.70
C LEU A 158 -2.82 13.15 -6.50
N ARG A 159 -3.70 12.45 -7.23
CA ARG A 159 -3.74 10.98 -7.25
C ARG A 159 -2.44 10.38 -7.74
N GLN A 160 -1.82 10.99 -8.77
CA GLN A 160 -0.51 10.54 -9.26
C GLN A 160 0.62 10.76 -8.23
N ILE A 161 0.53 11.80 -7.39
CA ILE A 161 1.43 11.96 -6.25
C ILE A 161 1.22 10.83 -5.24
N GLY A 162 -0.03 10.50 -4.92
CA GLY A 162 -0.37 9.36 -4.06
C GLY A 162 0.18 8.04 -4.60
N ASN A 163 -0.03 7.76 -5.88
CA ASN A 163 0.53 6.59 -6.56
C ASN A 163 2.06 6.52 -6.41
N CYS A 164 2.76 7.63 -6.62
CA CYS A 164 4.22 7.69 -6.45
C CYS A 164 4.69 7.38 -5.02
N ILE A 165 3.90 7.75 -4.00
CA ILE A 165 4.19 7.43 -2.59
C ILE A 165 3.97 5.92 -2.35
N ALA A 166 2.87 5.37 -2.85
CA ALA A 166 2.57 3.94 -2.75
C ALA A 166 3.61 3.07 -3.47
N GLU A 167 4.06 3.46 -4.68
CA GLU A 167 5.17 2.80 -5.39
C GLU A 167 6.45 2.81 -4.55
N GLY A 168 6.76 3.93 -3.88
CA GLY A 168 7.91 4.02 -2.98
C GLY A 168 7.82 3.05 -1.79
N GLN A 169 6.64 2.99 -1.16
CA GLN A 169 6.39 2.06 -0.06
C GLN A 169 6.46 0.59 -0.50
N LEU A 170 6.03 0.25 -1.72
CA LEU A 170 6.20 -1.09 -2.29
C LEU A 170 7.67 -1.49 -2.41
N LEU A 171 8.54 -0.55 -2.78
CA LEU A 171 9.98 -0.82 -2.86
C LEU A 171 10.60 -1.01 -1.48
N ASP A 172 10.13 -0.26 -0.48
CA ASP A 172 10.55 -0.44 0.92
C ASP A 172 10.13 -1.82 1.44
N ALA A 173 8.89 -2.24 1.15
CA ALA A 173 8.38 -3.57 1.47
C ALA A 173 9.21 -4.68 0.79
N TYR A 174 9.51 -4.52 -0.51
CA TYR A 174 10.34 -5.47 -1.25
C TYR A 174 11.76 -5.58 -0.68
N ALA A 175 12.37 -4.45 -0.30
CA ALA A 175 13.69 -4.42 0.33
C ALA A 175 13.70 -5.14 1.68
N ALA A 176 12.65 -4.94 2.50
CA ALA A 176 12.51 -5.63 3.78
C ALA A 176 12.39 -7.15 3.61
N LEU A 177 11.68 -7.61 2.57
CA LEU A 177 11.48 -9.03 2.29
C LEU A 177 12.73 -9.74 1.75
N ILE A 178 13.55 -9.07 0.91
CA ILE A 178 14.82 -9.65 0.44
C ILE A 178 15.73 -9.99 1.61
N GLY A 179 15.70 -9.24 2.72
CA GLY A 179 16.62 -9.46 3.83
C GLY A 179 16.40 -10.75 4.65
N VAL A 180 15.29 -11.48 4.45
CA VAL A 180 14.79 -12.49 5.42
C VAL A 180 14.52 -13.87 4.82
N HIS A 181 14.86 -14.12 3.56
CA HIS A 181 14.64 -15.44 2.94
C HIS A 181 15.51 -16.53 3.60
N ASP A 182 14.89 -17.64 4.00
CA ASP A 182 15.61 -18.81 4.55
C ASP A 182 16.23 -19.69 3.45
N SER A 183 15.56 -19.79 2.29
CA SER A 183 15.97 -20.65 1.18
C SER A 183 15.71 -19.97 -0.16
N GLY A 184 16.76 -19.84 -0.98
CA GLY A 184 16.66 -19.38 -2.35
C GLY A 184 16.84 -20.55 -3.33
N ILE A 185 15.92 -20.71 -4.28
CA ILE A 185 16.09 -21.64 -5.40
C ILE A 185 16.84 -20.91 -6.52
N THR A 186 17.89 -21.53 -7.05
CA THR A 186 18.64 -20.99 -8.19
C THR A 186 18.51 -21.90 -9.40
N LEU A 187 18.01 -21.37 -10.50
CA LEU A 187 17.86 -22.08 -11.77
C LEU A 187 18.94 -21.64 -12.77
N GLU A 188 19.81 -22.57 -13.18
CA GLU A 188 20.86 -22.26 -14.16
C GLU A 188 20.37 -22.19 -15.61
N GLY A 189 19.18 -22.74 -15.90
CA GLY A 189 18.61 -22.88 -17.25
C GLY A 189 17.57 -21.83 -17.66
N GLY A 190 17.45 -20.74 -16.90
CA GLY A 190 16.38 -19.75 -17.07
C GLY A 190 15.06 -20.15 -16.41
N LEU A 191 14.05 -19.28 -16.53
CA LEU A 191 12.76 -19.47 -15.87
C LEU A 191 11.91 -20.53 -16.59
N THR A 192 11.55 -21.61 -15.88
CA THR A 192 10.71 -22.70 -16.38
C THR A 192 9.49 -22.92 -15.50
N TYR A 193 8.44 -23.54 -16.05
CA TYR A 193 7.25 -23.87 -15.27
C TYR A 193 7.56 -24.85 -14.12
N ALA A 194 8.43 -25.83 -14.36
CA ALA A 194 8.91 -26.74 -13.31
C ALA A 194 9.55 -25.99 -12.14
N GLY A 195 10.39 -24.97 -12.43
CA GLY A 195 10.99 -24.14 -11.40
C GLY A 195 9.97 -23.34 -10.57
N LEU A 196 8.85 -22.90 -11.18
CA LEU A 196 7.75 -22.26 -10.43
C LEU A 196 7.00 -23.26 -9.54
N VAL A 197 6.88 -24.51 -9.97
CA VAL A 197 6.31 -25.61 -9.15
C VAL A 197 7.25 -25.96 -8.01
N ASP A 198 8.56 -25.98 -8.24
CA ASP A 198 9.56 -26.19 -7.18
C ASP A 198 9.52 -25.07 -6.15
N LEU A 199 9.37 -23.82 -6.60
CA LEU A 199 9.15 -22.66 -5.73
C LEU A 199 7.88 -22.80 -4.90
N TRP A 200 6.79 -23.26 -5.50
CA TRP A 200 5.54 -23.51 -4.79
C TRP A 200 5.68 -24.63 -3.75
N ASN A 201 6.38 -25.72 -4.08
CA ASN A 201 6.65 -26.83 -3.16
C ASN A 201 7.60 -26.45 -2.01
N ALA A 202 8.43 -25.42 -2.16
CA ALA A 202 9.32 -24.95 -1.11
C ALA A 202 8.57 -24.31 0.08
N PHE A 203 7.30 -23.93 -0.10
CA PHE A 203 6.46 -23.45 0.99
C PHE A 203 5.96 -24.62 1.83
N GLU A 204 6.63 -24.87 2.96
CA GLU A 204 6.19 -25.84 3.96
C GLU A 204 5.24 -25.17 4.97
N GLY A 205 3.96 -25.55 5.01
CA GLY A 205 2.99 -25.01 5.99
C GLY A 205 2.54 -23.56 5.74
N PHE A 206 2.96 -22.96 4.63
CA PHE A 206 2.51 -21.66 4.13
C PHE A 206 1.97 -21.81 2.71
N ASN A 207 1.20 -20.84 2.23
CA ASN A 207 0.67 -20.85 0.87
C ASN A 207 1.32 -19.77 0.02
N MET A 208 1.80 -20.13 -1.17
CA MET A 208 2.26 -19.16 -2.15
C MET A 208 1.06 -18.37 -2.70
N THR A 209 0.75 -17.22 -2.09
CA THR A 209 -0.40 -16.41 -2.51
C THR A 209 -0.03 -15.29 -3.47
N THR A 210 1.22 -14.82 -3.44
CA THR A 210 1.63 -13.61 -4.17
C THR A 210 3.04 -13.78 -4.73
N LEU A 211 3.24 -13.34 -5.97
CA LEU A 211 4.53 -13.29 -6.66
C LEU A 211 4.90 -11.84 -7.00
N LEU A 212 6.06 -11.38 -6.53
CA LEU A 212 6.65 -10.10 -6.89
C LEU A 212 7.68 -10.33 -7.99
N VAL A 213 7.43 -9.76 -9.17
CA VAL A 213 8.13 -10.13 -10.40
C VAL A 213 8.50 -8.90 -11.22
N SER A 214 9.68 -8.91 -11.85
CA SER A 214 10.06 -7.84 -12.80
C SER A 214 9.17 -7.85 -14.05
N ALA A 215 9.16 -6.75 -14.80
CA ALA A 215 8.40 -6.68 -16.05
C ALA A 215 8.90 -7.69 -17.10
N ARG A 216 10.21 -7.99 -17.11
CA ARG A 216 10.84 -8.96 -18.01
C ARG A 216 10.40 -10.38 -17.66
N ASP A 217 10.51 -10.74 -16.38
CA ASP A 217 10.19 -12.08 -15.91
C ASP A 217 8.68 -12.36 -16.02
N THR A 218 7.85 -11.34 -15.79
CA THR A 218 6.40 -11.42 -16.05
C THR A 218 6.12 -11.78 -17.51
N ALA A 219 6.84 -11.18 -18.46
CA ALA A 219 6.68 -11.49 -19.87
C ALA A 219 7.16 -12.92 -20.20
N SER A 220 8.19 -13.42 -19.52
CA SER A 220 8.64 -14.81 -19.66
C SER A 220 7.59 -15.80 -19.15
N ILE A 221 7.00 -15.56 -17.97
CA ILE A 221 5.92 -16.38 -17.40
C ILE A 221 4.72 -16.42 -18.34
N LEU A 222 4.29 -15.26 -18.83
CA LEU A 222 3.16 -15.16 -19.77
C LEU A 222 3.39 -15.86 -21.12
N LYS A 223 4.65 -16.08 -21.50
CA LYS A 223 5.02 -16.77 -22.74
C LYS A 223 5.18 -18.28 -22.57
N MET A 224 5.07 -18.81 -21.36
CA MET A 224 5.11 -20.26 -21.13
C MET A 224 3.92 -20.95 -21.78
N THR A 225 4.14 -22.13 -22.35
CA THR A 225 3.10 -22.93 -23.02
C THR A 225 1.93 -23.26 -22.10
N GLU A 226 2.22 -23.51 -20.83
CA GLU A 226 1.28 -23.84 -19.76
C GLU A 226 0.38 -22.64 -19.39
N MET A 227 0.81 -21.41 -19.70
CA MET A 227 0.07 -20.16 -19.43
C MET A 227 -0.70 -19.65 -20.65
N GLN A 228 -0.52 -20.26 -21.83
CA GLN A 228 -1.13 -19.87 -23.10
C GLN A 228 -2.44 -20.62 -23.42
N ASP A 229 -3.06 -21.28 -22.44
CA ASP A 229 -4.32 -22.00 -22.64
C ASP A 229 -5.46 -21.03 -23.06
N ALA A 230 -6.36 -21.51 -23.93
CA ALA A 230 -7.50 -20.74 -24.44
C ALA A 230 -8.45 -20.26 -23.34
N ILE A 231 -8.57 -21.03 -22.25
CA ILE A 231 -9.35 -20.64 -21.06
C ILE A 231 -8.65 -19.50 -20.32
N ALA A 232 -7.31 -19.55 -20.21
CA ALA A 232 -6.53 -18.49 -19.59
C ALA A 232 -6.56 -17.19 -20.41
N GLY A 233 -6.56 -17.30 -21.74
CA GLY A 233 -6.81 -16.18 -22.64
C GLY A 233 -8.19 -15.57 -22.44
N ASN A 234 -9.23 -16.39 -22.26
CA ASN A 234 -10.60 -15.91 -22.06
C ASN A 234 -10.77 -15.10 -20.78
N ASP A 235 -10.21 -15.55 -19.66
CA ASP A 235 -10.24 -14.80 -18.38
C ASP A 235 -9.45 -13.49 -18.47
N PHE A 236 -8.31 -13.50 -19.16
CA PHE A 236 -7.54 -12.28 -19.42
C PHE A 236 -8.32 -11.28 -20.29
N HIS A 237 -8.98 -11.75 -21.35
CA HIS A 237 -9.82 -10.91 -22.20
C HIS A 237 -11.06 -10.36 -21.46
N ALA A 238 -11.64 -11.14 -20.55
CA ALA A 238 -12.84 -10.75 -19.81
C ALA A 238 -12.55 -9.81 -18.63
N THR A 239 -11.45 -10.03 -17.90
CA THR A 239 -11.17 -9.34 -16.63
C THR A 239 -9.96 -8.43 -16.66
N GLY A 240 -9.09 -8.53 -17.68
CA GLY A 240 -7.79 -7.87 -17.72
C GLY A 240 -6.78 -8.42 -16.71
N ARG A 241 -7.16 -9.43 -15.91
CA ARG A 241 -6.28 -10.11 -14.96
C ARG A 241 -5.56 -11.24 -15.66
N VAL A 242 -4.25 -11.24 -15.54
CA VAL A 242 -3.39 -12.31 -16.04
C VAL A 242 -3.74 -13.59 -15.28
N VAL A 243 -3.94 -14.71 -15.97
CA VAL A 243 -3.92 -16.02 -15.30
C VAL A 243 -2.51 -16.22 -14.79
N THR A 244 -2.41 -16.52 -13.51
CA THR A 244 -1.14 -16.64 -12.81
C THR A 244 -0.86 -18.09 -12.48
N PRO A 245 0.44 -18.48 -12.46
CA PRO A 245 0.79 -19.84 -12.12
C PRO A 245 0.32 -20.16 -10.70
N LEU A 246 -0.32 -21.32 -10.55
CA LEU A 246 -0.63 -21.93 -9.25
C LEU A 246 -1.54 -21.08 -8.34
N GLY A 247 -2.34 -20.17 -8.91
CA GLY A 247 -3.32 -19.36 -8.19
C GLY A 247 -2.73 -18.18 -7.39
N ALA A 248 -1.42 -17.92 -7.50
CA ALA A 248 -0.75 -16.82 -6.81
C ALA A 248 -0.96 -15.50 -7.55
N GLU A 249 -1.27 -14.38 -6.88
CA GLU A 249 -1.42 -13.09 -7.54
C GLU A 249 -0.05 -12.52 -7.98
N LEU A 250 0.07 -12.15 -9.26
CA LEU A 250 1.32 -11.63 -9.82
C LEU A 250 1.32 -10.10 -9.78
N ILE A 251 2.24 -9.54 -9.00
CA ILE A 251 2.47 -8.10 -8.87
C ILE A 251 3.75 -7.76 -9.62
N LYS A 252 3.58 -7.05 -10.73
CA LYS A 252 4.70 -6.57 -11.55
C LYS A 252 5.16 -5.19 -11.11
N HIS A 253 6.46 -4.97 -11.04
CA HIS A 253 7.01 -3.63 -10.85
C HIS A 253 8.30 -3.43 -11.65
N LYS A 254 8.46 -2.25 -12.25
CA LYS A 254 9.59 -1.93 -13.16
C LYS A 254 10.95 -1.85 -12.46
N MET A 255 10.94 -1.59 -11.14
CA MET A 255 12.16 -1.43 -10.34
C MET A 255 12.55 -2.72 -9.60
N PHE A 256 11.76 -3.79 -9.72
CA PHE A 256 12.20 -5.08 -9.20
C PHE A 256 13.36 -5.60 -10.05
N PRO A 257 14.39 -6.21 -9.44
CA PRO A 257 15.52 -6.76 -10.16
C PRO A 257 15.02 -7.83 -11.14
N ASP A 258 15.54 -7.79 -12.35
CA ASP A 258 15.36 -8.88 -13.30
C ASP A 258 15.97 -10.16 -12.73
N ASN A 259 15.55 -11.30 -13.27
CA ASN A 259 16.10 -12.61 -12.94
C ASN A 259 15.79 -13.06 -11.49
N THR A 260 14.92 -12.34 -10.78
CA THR A 260 14.58 -12.60 -9.37
C THR A 260 13.07 -12.55 -9.20
N ILE A 261 12.53 -13.64 -8.66
CA ILE A 261 11.12 -13.79 -8.31
C ILE A 261 11.03 -13.96 -6.81
N LEU A 262 10.25 -13.11 -6.16
CA LEU A 262 9.98 -13.23 -4.73
C LEU A 262 8.55 -13.73 -4.55
N ALA A 263 8.41 -14.90 -3.96
CA ALA A 263 7.13 -15.50 -3.61
C ALA A 263 6.85 -15.31 -2.12
N LEU A 264 5.60 -15.08 -1.77
CA LEU A 264 5.21 -14.89 -0.37
C LEU A 264 3.79 -15.35 -0.06
N ASP A 265 3.55 -15.63 1.21
CA ASP A 265 2.22 -15.79 1.79
C ASP A 265 1.73 -14.47 2.38
N ARG A 266 0.73 -13.84 1.75
CA ARG A 266 0.20 -12.53 2.16
C ARG A 266 -0.33 -12.52 3.59
N THR A 267 -0.71 -13.67 4.14
CA THR A 267 -1.31 -13.77 5.48
C THR A 267 -0.27 -13.81 6.59
N CYS A 268 0.99 -14.08 6.25
CA CYS A 268 2.04 -14.32 7.23
C CYS A 268 3.39 -13.65 6.86
N ALA A 269 3.54 -13.08 5.68
CA ALA A 269 4.85 -12.61 5.22
C ALA A 269 5.28 -11.29 5.87
N LEU A 270 4.41 -10.28 5.92
CA LEU A 270 4.84 -8.90 6.18
C LEU A 270 3.89 -8.12 7.10
N GLU A 271 4.45 -7.46 8.11
CA GLU A 271 3.79 -6.41 8.89
C GLU A 271 4.13 -5.05 8.28
N LYS A 272 3.11 -4.21 8.08
CA LYS A 272 3.27 -2.77 7.78
C LYS A 272 3.15 -1.98 9.07
N VAL A 273 4.13 -1.15 9.36
CA VAL A 273 4.12 -0.24 10.49
C VAL A 273 3.94 1.16 9.94
N GLN A 274 2.91 1.89 10.37
CA GLN A 274 2.63 3.24 9.86
C GLN A 274 2.61 4.25 11.00
N ALA A 275 3.30 5.38 10.80
CA ALA A 275 3.34 6.47 11.76
C ALA A 275 2.41 7.60 11.27
N GLY A 276 1.23 7.68 11.88
CA GLY A 276 0.16 8.55 11.44
C GLY A 276 -0.37 8.21 10.04
N ASP A 277 -1.07 9.17 9.45
CA ASP A 277 -1.58 9.09 8.07
C ASP A 277 -0.79 10.05 7.15
N VAL A 278 -1.29 10.30 5.94
CA VAL A 278 -0.76 11.27 4.98
C VAL A 278 -0.76 12.68 5.59
N VAL A 279 0.43 13.20 5.87
CA VAL A 279 0.63 14.57 6.34
C VAL A 279 0.79 15.49 5.13
N THR A 280 -0.03 16.54 5.08
CA THR A 280 0.08 17.59 4.06
C THR A 280 0.37 18.93 4.72
N ASP A 281 1.60 19.41 4.56
CA ASP A 281 2.00 20.71 5.06
C ASP A 281 1.91 21.75 3.94
N PHE A 282 1.20 22.83 4.19
CA PHE A 282 1.08 23.96 3.27
C PHE A 282 1.95 25.11 3.74
N ASP A 283 2.87 25.53 2.86
CA ASP A 283 3.64 26.75 3.03
C ASP A 283 3.12 27.81 2.05
N LYS A 284 2.53 28.88 2.60
CA LYS A 284 2.29 30.11 1.85
C LYS A 284 3.57 30.93 1.92
N LEU A 285 4.44 30.80 0.92
CA LEU A 285 5.51 31.75 0.72
C LEU A 285 4.91 33.07 0.23
N ILE A 286 4.57 33.94 1.20
CA ILE A 286 3.92 35.25 1.02
C ILE A 286 4.62 36.10 -0.06
N ASP A 287 5.95 35.98 -0.20
CA ASP A 287 6.76 36.79 -1.10
C ASP A 287 6.76 36.36 -2.58
N ARG A 288 6.32 35.13 -2.91
CA ARG A 288 6.48 34.58 -4.28
C ARG A 288 5.20 34.13 -4.96
N GLN A 289 4.03 34.28 -4.31
CA GLN A 289 2.75 33.75 -4.81
C GLN A 289 2.82 32.26 -5.21
N LEU A 290 3.78 31.52 -4.62
CA LEU A 290 4.00 30.10 -4.83
C LEU A 290 3.33 29.37 -3.69
N GLU A 291 2.39 28.49 -4.03
CA GLU A 291 1.84 27.55 -3.06
C GLU A 291 2.69 26.28 -3.10
N ARG A 292 3.24 25.93 -1.94
CA ARG A 292 4.02 24.73 -1.74
C ARG A 292 3.24 23.83 -0.80
N ALA A 293 2.91 22.64 -1.27
CA ALA A 293 2.37 21.60 -0.43
C ALA A 293 3.37 20.44 -0.38
N SER A 294 3.92 20.13 0.79
CA SER A 294 4.67 18.90 0.98
C SER A 294 3.72 17.82 1.47
N ILE A 295 3.60 16.75 0.68
CA ILE A 295 2.75 15.61 0.99
C ILE A 295 3.68 14.46 1.37
N THR A 296 3.54 13.92 2.57
CA THR A 296 4.43 12.88 3.09
C THR A 296 3.65 11.80 3.84
N ALA A 297 4.11 10.56 3.77
CA ALA A 297 3.64 9.42 4.54
C ALA A 297 4.85 8.66 5.10
N ILE A 298 4.73 8.11 6.30
CA ILE A 298 5.81 7.37 6.96
C ILE A 298 5.35 5.93 7.17
N ALA A 299 6.09 4.99 6.61
CA ALA A 299 5.83 3.56 6.77
C ALA A 299 7.13 2.78 6.89
N GLY A 300 7.11 1.72 7.68
CA GLY A 300 8.15 0.71 7.80
C GLY A 300 7.56 -0.68 7.57
N PHE A 301 8.42 -1.64 7.28
CA PHE A 301 8.00 -3.00 6.95
C PHE A 301 8.88 -4.01 7.69
N SER A 302 8.25 -4.99 8.33
CA SER A 302 8.93 -6.04 9.10
C SER A 302 8.40 -7.41 8.69
N PRO A 303 9.26 -8.32 8.19
CA PRO A 303 8.83 -9.68 7.86
C PRO A 303 8.45 -10.45 9.14
N ILE A 304 7.34 -11.18 9.13
CA ILE A 304 6.85 -11.84 10.36
C ILE A 304 7.45 -13.25 10.48
N PHE A 305 7.36 -14.05 9.42
CA PHE A 305 7.90 -15.40 9.34
C PHE A 305 8.84 -15.53 8.14
N SER A 306 10.08 -15.97 8.36
CA SER A 306 11.08 -16.17 7.28
C SER A 306 10.62 -17.22 6.27
N GLY A 307 10.05 -18.34 6.75
CA GLY A 307 9.53 -19.41 5.90
C GLY A 307 8.31 -19.05 5.04
N ALA A 308 7.67 -17.91 5.31
CA ALA A 308 6.55 -17.39 4.51
C ALA A 308 7.01 -16.60 3.27
N VAL A 309 8.33 -16.49 3.05
CA VAL A 309 8.94 -15.80 1.90
C VAL A 309 9.96 -16.72 1.27
N GLN A 310 9.82 -16.96 -0.04
CA GLN A 310 10.74 -17.79 -0.81
C GLN A 310 11.23 -17.00 -2.02
N MET A 311 12.50 -17.18 -2.36
CA MET A 311 13.11 -16.49 -3.50
C MET A 311 13.52 -17.48 -4.57
N LEU A 312 13.25 -17.15 -5.82
CA LEU A 312 13.73 -17.88 -6.99
C LEU A 312 14.60 -16.94 -7.83
N THR A 313 15.82 -17.35 -8.09
CA THR A 313 16.76 -16.66 -9.00
C THR A 313 17.01 -17.52 -10.23
N HIS A 314 17.22 -16.88 -11.38
CA HIS A 314 17.49 -17.60 -12.62
C HIS A 314 18.49 -16.85 -13.52
N ALA A 315 19.13 -17.57 -14.44
CA ALA A 315 20.07 -17.00 -15.42
C ALA A 315 19.36 -16.28 -16.58
#